data_AF-A0A5A7XU01-F1
#
_entry.id   AF-A0A5A7XU01-F1
#
_cell.length_a   1.000
_cell.length_b   1.000
_cell.length_c   1.000
_cell.angle_alpha   90.00
_cell.angle_beta   90.00
_cell.angle_gamma   90.00
#
_symmetry.space_group_name_H-M   'P 1'
#
loop_
_entity.id
_entity.type
_entity.pdbx_description
1 polymer ?
#
loop_
_entity_poly.entity_id
_entity_poly.type
_entity_poly.pdbx_seq_one_letter_code
_entity_poly.pdbx_strand_id
1 'polypeptide(L)'
;MPDPPAPAPQELAASPEETGYTRGGVPTFESVREKIETRYGTAIGSSELASETAEGREVEEQYEARQRAAHKRLEQIRASMRDEPDRT
;
A
#
# COMPACT_ATOMS: atom_id res chain seq x y z
N MET A 1 5.18 -49.26 45.96
CA MET A 1 4.21 -48.22 45.55
C MET A 1 4.43 -47.98 44.08
N PRO A 2 3.45 -48.22 43.20
CA PRO A 2 3.57 -47.76 41.81
C PRO A 2 3.63 -46.22 41.80
N ASP A 3 4.49 -45.66 40.95
CA ASP A 3 4.56 -44.21 40.75
C ASP A 3 3.21 -43.67 40.25
N PRO A 4 2.81 -42.44 40.67
CA PRO A 4 1.66 -41.79 40.07
C PRO A 4 1.91 -41.57 38.57
N PRO A 5 0.89 -41.71 37.71
CA PRO A 5 1.05 -41.44 36.29
C PRO A 5 1.52 -39.98 36.11
N ALA A 6 2.60 -39.81 35.35
CA ALA A 6 3.03 -38.48 34.93
C ALA A 6 1.84 -37.75 34.30
N PRO A 7 1.65 -36.44 34.56
CA PRO A 7 0.62 -35.68 33.87
C PRO A 7 0.85 -35.86 32.36
N ALA A 8 -0.19 -36.27 31.65
CA ALA A 8 -0.15 -36.36 30.20
C ALA A 8 0.40 -35.04 29.64
N PRO A 9 1.17 -35.06 28.53
CA PRO A 9 1.57 -33.83 27.87
C PRO A 9 0.29 -33.04 27.61
N GLN A 10 0.07 -31.97 28.37
CA GLN A 10 -0.92 -30.99 27.99
C GLN A 10 -0.39 -30.50 26.66
N GLU A 11 -1.04 -30.91 25.58
CA GLU A 11 -0.76 -30.43 24.24
C GLU A 11 -0.56 -28.92 24.37
N LEU A 12 0.62 -28.45 23.96
CA LEU A 12 0.98 -27.05 23.84
C LEU A 12 0.07 -26.41 22.79
N ALA A 13 -1.23 -26.35 23.07
CA ALA A 13 -2.17 -25.58 22.30
C ALA A 13 -1.77 -24.13 22.55
N ALA A 14 -1.04 -23.56 21.58
CA ALA A 14 -0.68 -22.15 21.55
C ALA A 14 -1.88 -21.35 22.02
N SER A 15 -1.65 -20.50 23.02
CA SER A 15 -2.72 -19.70 23.61
C SER A 15 -3.39 -18.85 22.52
N PRO A 16 -4.68 -18.47 22.66
CA PRO A 16 -5.33 -17.59 21.69
C PRO A 16 -4.59 -16.26 21.48
N GLU A 17 -3.80 -15.84 22.48
CA GLU A 17 -2.86 -14.71 22.42
C GLU A 17 -1.76 -14.93 21.35
N GLU A 18 -1.26 -16.15 21.24
CA GLU A 18 -0.10 -16.52 20.41
C GLU A 18 -0.48 -16.82 18.95
N THR A 19 -1.69 -17.32 18.73
CA THR A 19 -2.21 -17.55 17.37
C THR A 19 -2.91 -16.32 16.80
N GLY A 20 -3.37 -15.40 17.66
CA GLY A 20 -4.25 -14.29 17.27
C GLY A 20 -5.70 -14.73 16.98
N TYR A 21 -6.03 -16.01 17.17
CA TYR A 21 -7.37 -16.54 16.98
C TYR A 21 -7.83 -17.31 18.22
N THR A 22 -9.11 -17.20 18.53
CA THR A 22 -9.77 -18.07 19.50
C THR A 22 -9.81 -19.51 19.00
N ARG A 23 -10.02 -20.48 19.89
CA ARG A 23 -10.19 -21.90 19.52
C ARG A 23 -11.33 -22.14 18.51
N GLY A 24 -12.33 -21.26 18.48
CA GLY A 24 -13.43 -21.27 17.51
C GLY A 24 -13.09 -20.65 16.15
N GLY A 25 -11.83 -20.24 15.92
CA GLY A 25 -11.38 -19.61 14.68
C GLY A 25 -11.75 -18.14 14.54
N VAL A 26 -12.31 -17.50 15.58
CA VAL A 26 -12.62 -16.07 15.56
C VAL A 26 -11.35 -15.29 15.92
N PRO A 27 -10.94 -14.27 15.13
CA PRO A 27 -9.81 -13.41 15.47
C PRO A 27 -9.98 -12.76 16.84
N THR A 28 -8.90 -12.64 17.60
CA THR A 28 -8.89 -11.86 18.83
C THR A 28 -8.90 -10.37 18.51
N PHE A 29 -9.35 -9.55 19.46
CA PHE A 29 -9.33 -8.09 19.31
C PHE A 29 -7.91 -7.56 19.06
N GLU A 30 -6.93 -8.09 19.79
CA GLU A 30 -5.52 -7.68 19.65
C GLU A 30 -4.97 -8.01 18.25
N SER A 31 -5.26 -9.21 17.72
CA SER A 31 -4.85 -9.57 16.35
C SER A 31 -5.45 -8.65 15.28
N VAL A 32 -6.72 -8.25 15.45
CA VAL A 32 -7.36 -7.31 14.52
C VAL A 32 -6.72 -5.92 14.63
N ARG A 33 -6.45 -5.45 15.84
CA ARG A 33 -5.76 -4.17 16.08
C ARG A 33 -4.39 -4.15 15.44
N GLU A 34 -3.54 -5.11 15.76
CA GLU A 34 -2.17 -5.23 15.22
C GLU A 34 -2.19 -5.26 13.69
N LYS A 35 -3.15 -5.99 13.10
CA LYS A 35 -3.33 -6.05 11.64
C LYS A 35 -3.72 -4.71 11.03
N ILE A 36 -4.57 -3.94 11.70
CA ILE A 36 -4.96 -2.60 11.24
C ILE A 36 -3.76 -1.65 11.32
N GLU A 37 -3.05 -1.65 12.45
CA GLU A 37 -1.87 -0.80 12.66
C GLU A 37 -0.76 -1.12 11.66
N THR A 38 -0.48 -2.41 11.44
CA THR A 38 0.49 -2.87 10.43
C THR A 38 0.09 -2.39 9.04
N ARG A 39 -1.16 -2.62 8.63
CA ARG A 39 -1.64 -2.19 7.30
C ARG A 39 -1.61 -0.68 7.13
N TYR A 40 -1.98 0.06 8.17
CA TYR A 40 -1.94 1.51 8.15
C TYR A 40 -0.51 2.03 8.01
N GLY A 41 0.43 1.50 8.80
CA GLY A 41 1.85 1.84 8.70
C GLY A 41 2.43 1.52 7.32
N THR A 42 2.12 0.34 6.77
CA THR A 42 2.53 -0.01 5.40
C THR A 42 1.91 0.92 4.37
N ALA A 43 0.62 1.24 4.48
CA ALA A 43 -0.08 2.08 3.52
C ALA A 43 0.57 3.47 3.38
N ILE A 44 0.98 4.07 4.51
CA ILE A 44 1.65 5.38 4.52
C ILE A 44 2.89 5.40 3.61
N GLY A 45 3.76 4.39 3.70
CA GLY A 45 5.01 4.34 2.91
C GLY A 45 4.93 3.59 1.58
N SER A 46 3.85 2.85 1.34
CA SER A 46 3.73 1.98 0.16
C SER A 46 3.71 2.75 -1.17
N SER A 47 3.16 3.96 -1.18
CA SER A 47 3.08 4.79 -2.39
C SER A 47 4.46 5.30 -2.81
N GLU A 48 5.27 5.76 -1.86
CA GLU A 48 6.65 6.20 -2.09
C GLU A 48 7.51 5.05 -2.65
N LEU A 49 7.44 3.88 -2.02
CA LEU A 49 8.13 2.67 -2.48
C LEU A 49 7.68 2.25 -3.89
N ALA A 50 6.37 2.34 -4.18
CA ALA A 50 5.85 2.01 -5.50
C ALA A 50 6.35 2.98 -6.57
N SER A 51 6.42 4.28 -6.27
CA SER A 51 6.98 5.31 -7.16
C SER A 51 8.47 5.11 -7.43
N GLU A 52 9.24 4.61 -6.46
CA GLU A 52 10.68 4.35 -6.62
C GLU A 52 11.01 3.10 -7.45
N THR A 53 10.02 2.29 -7.82
CA THR A 53 10.22 1.16 -8.72
C THR A 53 10.56 1.62 -10.14
N ALA A 54 11.16 0.74 -10.94
CA ALA A 54 11.44 1.05 -12.34
C ALA A 54 10.16 1.35 -13.14
N GLU A 55 9.10 0.57 -12.91
CA GLU A 55 7.78 0.77 -13.51
C GLU A 55 7.14 2.09 -13.04
N GLY A 56 7.25 2.41 -11.74
CA GLY A 56 6.77 3.66 -11.17
C GLY A 56 7.40 4.89 -11.83
N ARG A 57 8.74 4.88 -11.98
CA ARG A 57 9.47 5.94 -12.69
C ARG A 57 9.06 6.04 -14.16
N GLU A 58 8.87 4.92 -14.86
CA GLU A 58 8.45 4.95 -16.26
C GLU A 58 7.06 5.58 -16.42
N VAL A 59 6.11 5.24 -15.56
CA VAL A 59 4.75 5.83 -15.57
C VAL A 59 4.82 7.34 -15.31
N GLU A 60 5.65 7.78 -14.38
CA GLU A 60 5.86 9.20 -14.08
C GLU A 60 6.48 9.94 -15.28
N GLU A 61 7.52 9.38 -15.90
CA GLU A 61 8.16 9.95 -17.10
C GLU A 61 7.17 10.09 -18.26
N GLN A 62 6.33 9.07 -18.50
CA GLN A 62 5.28 9.10 -19.52
C GLN A 62 4.23 10.18 -19.22
N TYR A 63 3.85 10.33 -17.95
CA TYR A 63 2.94 11.37 -17.51
C TYR A 63 3.53 12.76 -17.74
N GLU A 64 4.77 13.01 -17.32
CA GLU A 64 5.47 14.28 -17.55
C GLU A 64 5.63 14.61 -19.03
N ALA A 65 5.98 13.62 -19.86
CA ALA A 65 6.08 13.80 -21.31
C ALA A 65 4.74 14.25 -21.91
N ARG A 66 3.63 13.65 -21.47
CA ARG A 66 2.28 14.07 -21.88
C ARG A 66 1.95 15.49 -21.44
N GLN A 67 2.28 15.86 -20.20
CA GLN A 67 2.05 17.22 -19.69
C GLN A 67 2.85 18.26 -20.47
N ARG A 68 4.14 18.00 -20.73
CA ARG A 68 4.99 18.88 -21.55
C ARG A 68 4.44 19.05 -22.96
N ALA A 69 4.00 17.96 -23.60
CA ALA A 69 3.39 18.01 -24.93
C ALA A 69 2.09 18.83 -24.93
N ALA A 70 1.23 18.64 -23.93
CA ALA A 70 0.00 19.40 -23.76
C ALA A 70 0.29 20.90 -23.56
N HIS A 71 1.26 21.24 -22.70
CA HIS A 71 1.67 22.61 -22.46
C HIS A 71 2.16 23.29 -23.75
N LYS A 72 3.09 22.65 -24.46
CA LYS A 72 3.62 23.16 -25.74
C LYS A 72 2.50 23.38 -26.76
N ARG A 73 1.52 22.48 -26.81
CA ARG A 73 0.38 22.63 -27.71
C ARG A 73 -0.50 23.82 -27.32
N LEU A 74 -0.75 24.04 -26.04
CA LEU A 74 -1.50 25.20 -25.55
C LEU A 74 -0.78 26.51 -25.86
N GLU A 75 0.53 26.56 -25.71
CA GLU A 75 1.34 27.73 -26.08
C GLU A 75 1.24 28.04 -27.57
N GLN A 76 1.34 27.03 -28.43
CA GLN A 76 1.17 27.21 -29.88
C GLN A 76 -0.21 27.79 -30.24
N ILE A 77 -1.27 27.31 -29.60
CA ILE A 77 -2.64 27.81 -29.82
C ILE A 77 -2.76 29.28 -29.37
N ARG A 78 -2.21 29.62 -28.20
CA ARG A 78 -2.22 31.01 -27.72
C ARG A 78 -1.44 31.95 -28.64
N ALA A 79 -0.30 31.49 -29.15
CA ALA A 79 0.49 32.26 -30.11
C ALA A 79 -0.28 32.48 -31.41
N SER A 80 -0.89 31.43 -31.98
CA SER A 80 -1.68 31.58 -33.22
C SER A 80 -2.85 32.55 -33.04
N MET A 81 -3.54 32.52 -31.90
CA MET A 81 -4.62 33.47 -31.59
C MET A 81 -4.16 34.91 -31.41
N ARG A 82 -2.88 35.13 -31.06
CA ARG A 82 -2.30 36.48 -30.89
C ARG A 82 -1.76 37.05 -32.20
N ASP A 83 -1.28 36.20 -33.10
CA ASP A 83 -0.71 36.62 -34.39
C ASP A 83 -1.80 36.81 -35.49
N GLU A 84 -2.97 36.20 -35.34
CA GLU A 84 -4.12 36.34 -36.25
C GLU A 84 -4.83 37.72 -36.24
N PRO A 85 -4.99 38.45 -35.11
CA PRO A 85 -5.60 39.79 -35.09
C PRO A 85 -4.72 40.91 -35.68
N ASP A 86 -3.45 40.66 -36.02
CA ASP A 86 -2.53 41.66 -36.59
C ASP A 86 -2.45 41.60 -38.13
N ARG A 87 -3.26 40.73 -38.77
CA ARG A 87 -3.23 40.45 -40.22
C ARG A 87 -4.40 41.01 -41.05
N THR A 88 -5.23 41.88 -40.48
CA THR A 88 -6.35 42.56 -41.17
C THR A 88 -6.43 44.02 -40.76
#